data_AF-A0A9E9L332-F1
#
_entry.id   AF-A0A9E9L332-F1
#
_cell.length_a   1.000
_cell.length_b   1.000
_cell.length_c   1.000
_cell.angle_alpha   90.00
_cell.angle_beta   90.00
_cell.angle_gamma   90.00
#
_symmetry.space_group_name_H-M   'P 1'
#
loop_
_entity.id
_entity.type
_entity.pdbx_description
1 polymer ?
#
loop_
_entity_poly.entity_id
_entity_poly.type
_entity_poly.pdbx_seq_one_letter_code
_entity_poly.pdbx_strand_id
1 'polypeptide(L)'
;MKIELTDKERLFLANQYEILSHLDADNSDYHLKLAEQLRDGHKWLYSQSFDNFSENLSDDDAELVLNILQIYQMIEDAYDGLSDKSLISEHQIKFPGFDGNNETEFMGFVDALEKSHCFTDVIQNGYRNSHVAKVHVYKRMIAKWQEFGEPYSLTKEQLIEILGR
;
A
#
# COMPACT_ATOMS: atom_id res chain seq x y z
N MET A 1 7.96 14.43 -4.52
CA MET A 1 8.81 14.08 -5.70
C MET A 1 9.10 15.30 -6.61
N LYS A 2 10.32 15.45 -7.13
CA LYS A 2 10.66 16.43 -8.19
C LYS A 2 11.04 15.66 -9.46
N ILE A 3 10.25 15.78 -10.53
CA ILE A 3 10.54 15.12 -11.81
C ILE A 3 11.47 16.01 -12.63
N GLU A 4 12.64 15.50 -12.97
CA GLU A 4 13.58 16.11 -13.91
C GLU A 4 13.52 15.36 -15.24
N LEU A 5 13.26 16.09 -16.33
CA LEU A 5 13.12 15.50 -17.67
C LEU A 5 14.29 15.91 -18.56
N THR A 6 14.87 14.94 -19.25
CA THR A 6 15.76 15.15 -20.38
C THR A 6 14.99 15.64 -21.61
N ASP A 7 15.71 16.22 -22.58
CA ASP A 7 15.10 16.67 -23.85
C ASP A 7 14.37 15.54 -24.60
N LYS A 8 14.92 14.33 -24.53
CA LYS A 8 14.30 13.15 -25.15
C LYS A 8 12.97 12.80 -24.48
N GLU A 9 12.91 12.85 -23.15
CA GLU A 9 11.68 12.58 -22.40
C GLU A 9 10.63 13.66 -22.63
N ARG A 10 11.03 14.94 -22.68
CA ARG A 10 10.11 16.03 -23.05
C ARG A 10 9.53 15.83 -24.43
N LEU A 11 10.35 15.45 -25.41
CA LEU A 11 9.89 15.15 -26.76
C LEU A 11 8.90 13.99 -26.79
N PHE A 12 9.20 12.88 -26.08
CA PHE A 12 8.29 11.75 -26.00
C PHE A 12 6.95 12.10 -25.35
N LEU A 13 6.97 12.82 -24.23
CA LEU A 13 5.76 13.27 -23.55
C LEU A 13 4.96 14.25 -24.39
N ALA A 14 5.61 15.19 -25.07
CA ALA A 14 4.92 16.13 -25.97
C ALA A 14 4.17 15.39 -27.08
N ASN A 15 4.82 14.39 -27.68
CA ASN A 15 4.18 13.58 -28.72
C ASN A 15 3.01 12.74 -28.15
N GLN A 16 3.14 12.21 -26.93
CA GLN A 16 2.04 11.49 -26.27
C GLN A 16 0.84 12.39 -25.99
N TYR A 17 1.06 13.60 -25.49
CA TYR A 17 -0.03 14.55 -25.24
C TYR A 17 -0.67 15.05 -26.54
N GLU A 18 0.10 15.25 -27.61
CA GLU A 18 -0.50 15.53 -28.93
C GLU A 18 -1.38 14.37 -29.40
N ILE A 19 -0.94 13.12 -29.27
CA ILE A 19 -1.78 11.96 -29.57
C ILE A 19 -3.05 11.93 -28.70
N LEU A 20 -2.93 12.18 -27.39
CA LEU A 20 -4.07 12.22 -26.47
C LEU A 20 -5.08 13.30 -26.86
N SER A 21 -4.64 14.45 -27.38
CA SER A 21 -5.55 15.50 -27.85
C SER A 21 -6.47 15.06 -29.01
N HIS A 22 -6.07 14.02 -29.75
CA HIS A 22 -6.88 13.42 -30.81
C HIS A 22 -7.76 12.27 -30.33
N LEU A 23 -7.45 11.67 -29.18
CA LEU A 23 -8.17 10.53 -28.60
C LEU A 23 -9.21 10.97 -27.56
N ASP A 24 -8.90 12.02 -26.79
CA ASP A 24 -9.75 12.62 -25.77
C ASP A 24 -10.14 14.03 -26.21
N ALA A 25 -11.16 14.10 -27.07
CA ALA A 25 -11.61 15.37 -27.67
C ALA A 25 -12.12 16.36 -26.62
N ASP A 26 -12.67 15.89 -25.50
CA ASP A 26 -13.20 16.74 -24.43
C ASP A 26 -12.08 17.47 -23.68
N ASN A 27 -10.88 16.91 -23.64
CA ASN A 27 -9.69 17.50 -23.01
C ASN A 27 -8.60 17.93 -24.01
N SER A 28 -8.94 18.06 -25.30
CA SER A 28 -7.98 18.32 -26.38
C SER A 28 -7.10 19.55 -26.14
N ASP A 29 -7.70 20.67 -25.72
CA ASP A 29 -6.99 21.93 -25.44
C ASP A 29 -5.95 21.79 -24.31
N TYR A 30 -6.29 21.04 -23.25
CA TYR A 30 -5.38 20.77 -22.14
C TYR A 30 -4.15 19.99 -22.63
N HIS A 31 -4.39 18.95 -23.43
CA HIS A 31 -3.34 18.10 -23.97
C HIS A 31 -2.42 18.83 -24.95
N LEU A 32 -2.99 19.60 -25.90
CA LEU A 32 -2.19 20.40 -26.85
C LEU A 32 -1.32 21.43 -26.13
N LYS A 33 -1.88 22.14 -25.14
CA LYS A 33 -1.15 23.11 -24.34
C LYS A 33 0.02 22.48 -23.58
N LEU A 34 -0.18 21.31 -23.00
CA LEU A 34 0.89 20.60 -22.29
C LEU A 34 1.98 20.10 -23.26
N ALA A 35 1.60 19.63 -24.45
CA ALA A 35 2.54 19.25 -25.50
C ALA A 35 3.42 20.43 -25.96
N GLU A 36 2.83 21.61 -26.16
CA GLU A 36 3.56 22.85 -26.48
C GLU A 36 4.53 23.24 -25.36
N GLN A 37 4.06 23.27 -24.11
CA GLN A 37 4.90 23.62 -22.96
C GLN A 37 6.12 22.69 -22.80
N LEU A 38 5.95 21.40 -23.09
CA LEU A 38 7.05 20.42 -23.07
C LEU A 38 8.07 20.69 -24.20
N ARG A 39 7.62 21.04 -25.41
CA ARG A 39 8.49 21.37 -26.55
C ARG A 39 9.26 22.66 -26.34
N ASP A 40 8.59 23.69 -25.83
CA ASP A 40 9.18 25.00 -25.60
C ASP A 40 10.05 25.05 -24.33
N GLY A 41 9.97 24.01 -23.51
CA GLY A 41 10.77 23.90 -22.29
C GLY A 41 10.30 24.80 -21.16
N HIS A 42 9.00 25.09 -21.10
CA HIS A 42 8.38 25.86 -20.03
C HIS A 42 8.24 25.06 -18.73
N LYS A 43 9.37 24.70 -18.11
CA LYS A 43 9.45 23.77 -16.96
C LYS A 43 8.48 24.08 -15.83
N TRP A 44 8.38 25.36 -15.44
CA TRP A 44 7.48 25.77 -14.36
C TRP A 44 6.00 25.48 -14.64
N LEU A 45 5.60 25.48 -15.92
CA LEU A 45 4.23 25.18 -16.33
C LEU A 45 3.98 23.67 -16.38
N TYR A 46 4.78 22.93 -17.15
CA TYR A 46 4.52 21.49 -17.35
C TYR A 46 4.76 20.67 -16.08
N SER A 47 5.59 21.14 -15.13
CA SER A 47 5.86 20.38 -13.90
C SER A 47 4.63 20.22 -13.01
N GLN A 48 3.68 21.16 -13.07
CA GLN A 48 2.44 21.11 -12.27
C GLN A 48 1.52 19.96 -12.69
N SER A 49 1.63 19.50 -13.95
CA SER A 49 0.89 18.32 -14.44
C SER A 49 1.38 17.01 -13.81
N PHE A 50 2.51 17.02 -13.11
CA PHE A 50 3.07 15.86 -12.43
C PHE A 50 2.76 15.81 -10.93
N ASP A 51 2.00 16.76 -10.40
CA ASP A 51 1.62 16.77 -8.98
C ASP A 51 0.65 15.63 -8.60
N ASN A 52 0.15 14.89 -9.59
CA ASN A 52 -0.73 13.73 -9.41
C ASN A 52 0.00 12.42 -9.04
N PHE A 53 1.34 12.41 -9.02
CA PHE A 53 2.10 11.23 -8.61
C PHE A 53 2.30 11.21 -7.10
N SER A 54 1.84 10.14 -6.44
CA SER A 54 2.30 9.80 -5.10
C SER A 54 3.79 9.46 -5.11
N GLU A 55 4.46 9.61 -3.98
CA GLU A 55 5.80 9.06 -3.82
C GLU A 55 5.74 7.53 -3.88
N ASN A 56 6.81 6.92 -4.39
CA ASN A 56 6.89 5.46 -4.39
C ASN A 56 6.98 4.97 -2.95
N LEU A 57 6.13 4.00 -2.60
CA LEU A 57 6.28 3.26 -1.36
C LEU A 57 7.62 2.51 -1.41
N SER A 58 8.42 2.60 -0.34
CA SER A 58 9.71 1.92 -0.28
C SER A 58 9.53 0.39 -0.22
N ASP A 59 10.54 -0.37 -0.61
CA ASP A 59 10.50 -1.83 -0.53
C ASP A 59 10.31 -2.30 0.93
N ASP A 60 10.97 -1.65 1.89
CA ASP A 60 10.84 -1.94 3.33
C ASP A 60 9.41 -1.68 3.83
N ASP A 61 8.76 -0.62 3.35
CA ASP A 61 7.39 -0.25 3.70
C ASP A 61 6.37 -1.19 3.06
N ALA A 62 6.59 -1.60 1.81
CA ALA A 62 5.78 -2.61 1.15
C ALA A 62 5.90 -3.97 1.86
N GLU A 63 7.12 -4.37 2.21
CA GLU A 63 7.40 -5.60 2.95
C GLU A 63 6.73 -5.59 4.33
N LEU A 64 6.75 -4.46 5.04
CA LEU A 64 6.03 -4.30 6.31
C LEU A 64 4.54 -4.65 6.16
N VAL A 65 3.88 -4.11 5.14
CA VAL A 65 2.44 -4.33 4.89
C VAL A 65 2.17 -5.78 4.48
N LEU A 66 2.98 -6.34 3.59
CA LEU A 66 2.84 -7.72 3.12
C LEU A 66 3.03 -8.72 4.27
N ASN A 67 4.10 -8.55 5.07
CA ASN A 67 4.39 -9.43 6.19
C ASN A 67 3.32 -9.36 7.27
N ILE A 68 2.78 -8.17 7.59
CA ILE A 68 1.72 -8.10 8.59
C ILE A 68 0.42 -8.74 8.12
N LEU A 69 0.04 -8.56 6.84
CA LEU A 69 -1.15 -9.23 6.27
C LEU A 69 -0.97 -10.75 6.27
N GLN A 70 0.22 -11.24 5.93
CA GLN A 70 0.57 -12.66 6.01
C GLN A 70 0.46 -13.20 7.45
N ILE A 71 0.96 -12.44 8.43
CA ILE A 71 0.84 -12.81 9.85
C ILE A 71 -0.62 -12.88 10.28
N TYR A 72 -1.46 -11.91 9.89
CA TYR A 72 -2.89 -11.96 10.23
C TYR A 72 -3.63 -13.11 9.54
N GLN A 73 -3.27 -13.46 8.29
CA GLN A 73 -3.77 -14.69 7.65
C GLN A 73 -3.47 -15.92 8.52
N MET A 74 -2.22 -16.06 8.96
CA MET A 74 -1.81 -17.20 9.80
C MET A 74 -2.46 -17.19 11.18
N ILE A 75 -2.72 -16.01 11.75
CA ILE A 75 -3.43 -15.87 13.02
C ILE A 75 -4.89 -16.33 12.89
N GLU A 76 -5.60 -15.90 11.84
CA GLU A 76 -6.97 -16.33 11.56
C GLU A 76 -7.04 -17.85 11.37
N ASP A 77 -6.18 -18.40 10.51
CA ASP A 77 -6.11 -19.84 10.22
C ASP A 77 -5.81 -20.69 11.46
N ALA A 78 -4.82 -20.27 12.25
CA ALA A 78 -4.44 -20.99 13.46
C ALA A 78 -5.56 -20.92 14.52
N TYR A 79 -6.18 -19.75 14.71
CA TYR A 79 -7.29 -19.58 15.65
C TYR A 79 -8.50 -20.44 15.29
N ASP A 80 -8.83 -20.57 14.01
CA ASP A 80 -9.95 -21.40 13.55
C ASP A 80 -9.72 -22.90 13.77
N GLY A 81 -8.46 -23.34 13.75
CA GLY A 81 -8.07 -24.71 14.10
C GLY A 81 -8.06 -25.03 15.60
N LEU A 82 -8.15 -24.04 16.50
CA LEU A 82 -8.06 -24.28 17.94
C LEU A 82 -9.34 -24.91 18.51
N SER A 83 -9.17 -26.01 19.25
CA SER A 83 -10.23 -26.61 20.08
C SER A 83 -10.53 -25.79 21.34
N ASP A 84 -9.52 -25.11 21.88
CA ASP A 84 -9.63 -24.20 23.01
C ASP A 84 -9.14 -22.79 22.63
N LYS A 85 -10.10 -21.89 22.44
CA LYS A 85 -9.91 -20.48 22.08
C LYS A 85 -9.80 -19.57 23.31
N SER A 86 -9.72 -20.12 24.52
CA SER A 86 -9.52 -19.33 25.73
C SER A 86 -8.27 -18.45 25.60
N LEU A 87 -8.32 -17.26 26.20
CA LEU A 87 -7.27 -16.23 26.17
C LEU A 87 -7.09 -15.49 24.84
N ILE A 88 -7.84 -15.78 23.78
CA ILE A 88 -7.77 -15.01 22.53
C ILE A 88 -9.17 -14.53 22.19
N SER A 89 -9.34 -13.22 21.99
CA SER A 89 -10.63 -12.69 21.53
C SER A 89 -10.67 -12.59 20.01
N GLU A 90 -11.86 -12.74 19.43
CA GLU A 90 -12.07 -12.62 17.98
C GLU A 90 -11.63 -11.27 17.41
N HIS A 91 -11.63 -10.21 18.22
CA HIS A 91 -11.12 -8.91 17.78
C HIS A 91 -9.59 -8.91 17.60
N GLN A 92 -8.86 -9.72 18.37
CA GLN A 92 -7.39 -9.73 18.31
C GLN A 92 -6.86 -10.41 17.05
N ILE A 93 -7.64 -11.33 16.48
CA ILE A 93 -7.25 -12.09 15.29
C ILE A 93 -7.53 -11.34 13.99
N LYS A 94 -8.32 -10.27 14.04
CA LYS A 94 -8.67 -9.47 12.86
C LYS A 94 -7.63 -8.40 12.63
N PHE A 95 -7.17 -8.26 11.39
CA PHE A 95 -6.26 -7.19 10.99
C PHE A 95 -6.88 -5.82 11.31
N PRO A 96 -6.28 -4.97 12.17
CA PRO A 96 -6.92 -3.73 12.60
C PRO A 96 -6.74 -2.57 11.62
N GLY A 97 -5.95 -2.75 10.56
CA GLY A 97 -5.66 -1.70 9.58
C GLY A 97 -4.54 -0.76 10.01
N PHE A 98 -4.47 0.40 9.36
CA PHE A 98 -3.47 1.43 9.63
C PHE A 98 -4.16 2.72 10.07
N ASP A 99 -3.43 3.65 10.68
CA ASP A 99 -3.98 4.95 11.10
C ASP A 99 -4.23 5.86 9.89
N GLY A 100 -5.49 6.14 9.59
CA GLY A 100 -5.87 6.98 8.45
C GLY A 100 -5.41 8.43 8.50
N ASN A 101 -4.81 8.90 9.60
CA ASN A 101 -4.23 10.25 9.67
C ASN A 101 -2.70 10.27 9.54
N ASN A 102 -2.02 9.19 9.92
CA ASN A 102 -0.56 9.16 10.06
C ASN A 102 0.13 8.07 9.23
N GLU A 103 -0.64 7.11 8.72
CA GLU A 103 -0.18 5.88 8.05
C GLU A 103 -0.96 5.67 6.73
N THR A 104 -1.35 6.77 6.08
CA THR A 104 -2.24 6.79 4.90
C THR A 104 -1.66 6.06 3.69
N GLU A 105 -0.34 6.11 3.50
CA GLU A 105 0.35 5.40 2.43
C GLU A 105 0.20 3.87 2.55
N PHE A 106 0.28 3.34 3.77
CA PHE A 106 0.06 1.91 4.04
C PHE A 106 -1.40 1.52 3.81
N MET A 107 -2.36 2.37 4.21
CA MET A 107 -3.78 2.13 3.89
C MET A 107 -4.02 2.10 2.38
N GLY A 108 -3.46 3.06 1.65
CA GLY A 108 -3.56 3.11 0.19
C GLY A 108 -2.98 1.84 -0.46
N PHE A 109 -1.88 1.31 0.08
CA PHE A 109 -1.31 0.06 -0.39
C PHE A 109 -2.16 -1.17 -0.05
N VAL A 110 -2.76 -1.24 1.14
CA VAL A 110 -3.75 -2.28 1.49
C VAL A 110 -4.93 -2.28 0.52
N ASP A 111 -5.45 -1.10 0.17
CA ASP A 111 -6.55 -0.98 -0.80
C ASP A 111 -6.11 -1.39 -2.21
N ALA A 112 -4.87 -1.11 -2.61
CA ALA A 112 -4.31 -1.57 -3.88
C ALA A 112 -4.14 -3.10 -3.94
N LEU A 113 -3.74 -3.72 -2.82
CA LEU A 113 -3.63 -5.18 -2.70
C LEU A 113 -5.02 -5.84 -2.81
N GLU A 114 -6.04 -5.32 -2.11
CA GLU A 114 -7.39 -5.85 -2.22
C GLU A 114 -7.94 -5.75 -3.65
N LYS A 115 -7.75 -4.59 -4.31
CA LYS A 115 -8.13 -4.40 -5.73
C LYS A 115 -7.39 -5.35 -6.67
N SER A 116 -6.19 -5.80 -6.28
CA SER A 116 -5.38 -6.77 -7.01
C SER A 116 -5.68 -8.22 -6.62
N HIS A 117 -6.70 -8.45 -5.78
CA HIS A 117 -7.10 -9.77 -5.26
C HIS A 117 -6.05 -10.45 -4.36
N CYS A 118 -5.17 -9.67 -3.73
CA CYS A 118 -4.19 -10.16 -2.76
C CYS A 118 -4.70 -9.94 -1.33
N PHE A 119 -4.59 -10.96 -0.46
CA PHE A 119 -5.01 -10.92 0.95
C PHE A 119 -6.48 -10.50 1.18
N THR A 120 -7.34 -10.70 0.17
CA THR A 120 -8.72 -10.24 0.17
C THR A 120 -9.50 -10.66 1.41
N ASP A 121 -9.37 -11.92 1.83
CA ASP A 121 -10.11 -12.46 2.97
C ASP A 121 -9.71 -11.76 4.28
N VAL A 122 -8.41 -11.63 4.55
CA VAL A 122 -7.87 -10.94 5.75
C VAL A 122 -8.30 -9.46 5.75
N ILE A 123 -8.23 -8.82 4.59
CA ILE A 123 -8.51 -7.39 4.43
C ILE A 123 -10.03 -7.10 4.61
N GLN A 124 -10.90 -8.02 4.16
CA GLN A 124 -12.36 -7.88 4.28
C GLN A 124 -12.90 -8.31 5.64
N ASN A 125 -12.29 -9.32 6.26
CA ASN A 125 -12.64 -9.77 7.61
C ASN A 125 -12.16 -8.80 8.69
N GLY A 126 -11.09 -8.06 8.40
CA GLY A 126 -10.47 -7.07 9.25
C GLY A 126 -11.14 -5.69 9.26
N TYR A 127 -10.37 -4.73 9.76
CA TYR A 127 -10.69 -3.31 9.79
C TYR A 127 -9.67 -2.55 8.93
N ARG A 128 -10.09 -1.41 8.37
CA ARG A 128 -9.23 -0.60 7.50
C ARG A 128 -8.52 0.53 8.21
N ASN A 129 -9.23 1.22 9.10
CA ASN A 129 -8.70 2.33 9.86
C ASN A 129 -8.58 1.91 11.33
N SER A 130 -7.36 1.85 11.82
CA SER A 130 -7.07 1.46 13.21
C SER A 130 -7.31 2.60 14.20
N HIS A 131 -7.48 3.84 13.70
CA HIS A 131 -7.60 5.10 14.45
C HIS A 131 -6.40 5.43 15.36
N VAL A 132 -5.34 4.60 15.38
CA VAL A 132 -4.13 4.77 16.19
C VAL A 132 -2.96 4.10 15.49
N ALA A 133 -1.84 4.80 15.32
CA ALA A 133 -0.65 4.27 14.64
C ALA A 133 -0.27 2.83 15.06
N LYS A 134 -0.15 1.93 14.09
CA LYS A 134 0.09 0.49 14.32
C LYS A 134 1.46 -0.01 13.87
N VAL A 135 2.21 0.74 13.05
CA VAL A 135 3.50 0.30 12.50
C VAL A 135 4.43 -0.25 13.58
N HIS A 136 4.53 0.42 14.73
CA HIS A 136 5.37 -0.02 15.85
C HIS A 136 4.91 -1.35 16.50
N VAL A 137 3.62 -1.67 16.46
CA VAL A 137 3.06 -2.96 16.91
C VAL A 137 3.39 -4.04 15.89
N TYR A 138 3.15 -3.76 14.62
CA TYR A 138 3.40 -4.69 13.52
C TYR A 138 4.87 -5.07 13.40
N LYS A 139 5.80 -4.12 13.59
CA LYS A 139 7.23 -4.41 13.66
C LYS A 139 7.59 -5.39 14.79
N ARG A 140 6.91 -5.32 15.95
CA ARG A 140 7.11 -6.30 17.04
C ARG A 140 6.54 -7.68 16.69
N MET A 141 5.37 -7.72 16.06
CA MET A 141 4.75 -8.97 15.62
C MET A 141 5.62 -9.68 14.58
N ILE A 142 6.12 -8.93 13.60
CA ILE A 142 7.01 -9.43 12.55
C ILE A 142 8.32 -9.93 13.17
N ALA A 143 8.93 -9.16 14.08
CA ALA A 143 10.16 -9.60 14.76
C ALA A 143 9.96 -10.93 15.51
N LYS A 144 8.81 -11.11 16.19
CA LYS A 144 8.48 -12.37 16.86
C LYS A 144 8.27 -13.53 15.90
N TRP A 145 7.56 -13.29 14.81
CA TRP A 145 7.38 -14.28 13.74
C TRP A 145 8.73 -14.69 13.12
N GLN A 146 9.65 -13.74 12.91
CA GLN A 146 11.02 -14.00 12.45
C GLN A 146 11.86 -14.78 13.47
N GLU A 147 11.72 -14.49 14.77
CA GLU A 147 12.37 -15.27 15.85
C GLU A 147 11.95 -16.74 15.84
N PHE A 148 10.73 -17.05 15.38
CA PHE A 148 10.24 -18.42 15.21
C PHE A 148 10.72 -19.10 13.93
N GLY A 149 11.51 -18.42 13.10
CA GLY A 149 12.00 -18.93 11.82
C GLY A 149 10.98 -18.82 10.69
N GLU A 150 10.12 -17.80 10.73
CA GLU A 150 9.14 -17.48 9.68
C GLU A 150 8.23 -18.68 9.31
N PRO A 151 7.60 -19.34 10.30
CA PRO A 151 6.78 -20.50 10.02
C PRO A 151 5.55 -20.14 9.17
N TYR A 152 5.11 -21.07 8.33
CA TYR A 152 3.89 -20.95 7.52
C TYR A 152 2.59 -21.21 8.32
N SER A 153 2.70 -21.70 9.55
CA SER A 153 1.57 -21.91 10.45
C SER A 153 2.01 -21.69 11.90
N LEU A 154 1.08 -21.21 12.73
CA LEU A 154 1.36 -20.86 14.13
C LEU A 154 0.76 -21.90 15.09
N THR A 155 1.50 -22.27 16.12
CA THR A 155 0.92 -22.97 17.28
C THR A 155 0.11 -22.01 18.15
N LYS A 156 -0.70 -22.54 19.09
CA LYS A 156 -1.44 -21.71 20.05
C LYS A 156 -0.50 -20.81 20.85
N GLU A 157 0.64 -21.34 21.29
CA GLU A 157 1.65 -20.62 22.06
C GLU A 157 2.27 -19.49 21.24
N GLN A 158 2.70 -19.78 20.00
CA GLN A 158 3.27 -18.79 19.09
C GLN A 158 2.27 -17.66 18.75
N LEU A 159 1.00 -18.02 18.54
CA LEU A 159 -0.06 -17.04 18.29
C LEU A 159 -0.25 -16.10 19.48
N ILE A 160 -0.26 -16.63 20.71
CA ILE A 160 -0.37 -15.82 21.93
C ILE A 160 0.83 -14.86 22.06
N GLU A 161 2.05 -15.36 21.82
CA GLU A 161 3.27 -14.56 21.88
C GLU A 161 3.30 -13.45 20.81
N ILE A 162 2.90 -13.74 19.57
CA ILE A 162 2.81 -12.74 18.49
C ILE A 162 1.80 -11.64 18.86
N LEU A 163 0.66 -12.00 19.45
CA LEU A 163 -0.34 -11.03 19.92
C LEU A 163 0.12 -10.21 21.15
N GLY A 164 1.33 -10.47 21.66
CA GLY A 164 1.96 -9.72 22.75
C GLY A 164 1.44 -10.10 24.14
N ARG A 165 1.13 -11.39 24.34
CA ARG A 165 0.74 -11.95 25.65
C ARG A 165 1.78 -12.92 26.19
#